data_AF-A0A2A4FVW8-F1
#
_entry.id   AF-A0A2A4FVW8-F1
#
_cell.length_a   1.000
_cell.length_b   1.000
_cell.length_c   1.000
_cell.angle_alpha   90.00
_cell.angle_beta   90.00
_cell.angle_gamma   90.00
#
_symmetry.space_group_name_H-M   'P 1'
#
loop_
_entity.id
_entity.type
_entity.pdbx_description
1 polymer ?
#
loop_
_entity_poly.entity_id
_entity_poly.type
_entity_poly.pdbx_seq_one_letter_code
_entity_poly.pdbx_strand_id
1 'polypeptide(L)'
;MRILALASQKGGSGKTTLSGHLAVQMERAGAGPVVLIDIDPQGSLADWWNEREADAPAFASTTVARLATDLEALRQQGFKMAVIDTPPAITVAIQSVVSVADLVIVPTRPSPHDLRAVGATVELCDRAGKPLIFVVNAGTPKARITSEAAIALSQHGTVAPVTIHQRTEFAASMIDGRTVMEVNPGGRSAAEIEQLWAYVSDRIEKNFRRTVIGGVANSAVGPLSQRAAGGFGRRVAER
;
A
#
# COMPACT_ATOMS: atom_id res chain seq x y z
N MET A 1 7.59 -0.08 -11.51
CA MET A 1 7.00 0.59 -10.34
C MET A 1 6.10 -0.36 -9.55
N ARG A 2 6.33 -0.49 -8.24
CA ARG A 2 5.46 -1.13 -7.24
C ARG A 2 4.60 -0.10 -6.54
N ILE A 3 3.42 -0.50 -6.09
CA ILE A 3 2.45 0.40 -5.45
C ILE A 3 2.09 -0.14 -4.07
N LEU A 4 2.42 0.64 -3.04
CA LEU A 4 2.05 0.38 -1.65
C LEU A 4 0.95 1.38 -1.25
N ALA A 5 -0.17 0.88 -0.72
CA ALA A 5 -1.24 1.73 -0.23
C ALA A 5 -1.40 1.58 1.28
N LEU A 6 -1.59 2.70 1.99
CA LEU A 6 -1.94 2.69 3.40
C LEU A 6 -3.43 2.97 3.54
N ALA A 7 -4.19 1.98 4.02
CA ALA A 7 -5.64 2.06 4.13
C ALA A 7 -6.11 1.68 5.53
N SER A 8 -7.07 2.43 6.07
CA SER A 8 -7.67 2.15 7.38
C SER A 8 -8.97 2.93 7.53
N GLN A 9 -9.96 2.31 8.15
CA GLN A 9 -11.24 2.95 8.43
C GLN A 9 -11.19 4.02 9.52
N LYS A 10 -10.14 4.05 10.34
CA LYS A 10 -10.05 4.97 11.48
C LYS A 10 -9.18 6.18 11.15
N GLY A 11 -9.69 7.35 11.52
CA GLY A 11 -8.86 8.54 11.68
C GLY A 11 -7.82 8.31 12.77
N GLY A 12 -6.61 8.84 12.57
CA GLY A 12 -5.52 8.69 13.54
C GLY A 12 -4.88 7.31 13.61
N SER A 13 -5.23 6.33 12.77
CA SER A 13 -4.57 5.02 12.77
C SER A 13 -3.08 5.05 12.37
N GLY A 14 -2.58 6.20 11.92
CA GLY A 14 -1.17 6.44 11.59
C GLY A 14 -0.79 6.15 10.14
N LYS A 15 -1.76 6.18 9.20
CA LYS A 15 -1.53 6.05 7.75
C LYS A 15 -0.48 7.07 7.26
N THR A 16 -0.79 8.36 7.32
CA THR A 16 0.10 9.47 6.93
C THR A 16 1.50 9.36 7.53
N THR A 17 1.59 9.10 8.84
CA THR A 17 2.89 8.92 9.52
C THR A 17 3.68 7.78 8.89
N LEU A 18 3.08 6.60 8.75
CA LEU A 18 3.77 5.45 8.15
C LEU A 18 4.03 5.65 6.65
N SER A 19 3.20 6.40 5.92
CA SER A 19 3.40 6.71 4.49
C SER A 19 4.73 7.45 4.29
N GLY A 20 4.92 8.58 5.01
CA GLY A 20 6.16 9.35 4.93
C GLY A 20 7.37 8.56 5.42
N HIS A 21 7.23 7.87 6.56
CA HIS A 21 8.32 7.08 7.15
C HIS A 21 8.77 5.92 6.26
N LEU A 22 7.84 5.15 5.70
CA LEU A 22 8.18 4.06 4.80
C LEU A 22 8.77 4.58 3.50
N ALA A 23 8.26 5.68 2.92
CA ALA A 23 8.82 6.22 1.69
C ALA A 23 10.26 6.71 1.86
N VAL A 24 10.59 7.41 2.95
CA VAL A 24 11.97 7.78 3.27
C VAL A 24 12.84 6.54 3.49
N GLN A 25 12.32 5.53 4.19
CA GLN A 25 13.07 4.29 4.42
C GLN A 25 13.32 3.52 3.12
N MET A 26 12.39 3.53 2.17
CA MET A 26 12.55 2.93 0.84
C MET A 26 13.69 3.59 0.07
N GLU A 27 13.78 4.93 0.09
CA GLU A 27 14.90 5.66 -0.54
C GLU A 27 16.23 5.27 0.10
N ARG A 28 16.30 5.32 1.43
CA ARG A 28 17.50 4.95 2.20
C ARG A 28 17.95 3.51 1.96
N ALA A 29 17.01 2.60 1.75
CA ALA A 29 17.28 1.19 1.47
C ALA A 29 17.61 0.91 -0.01
N GLY A 30 17.67 1.94 -0.87
CA GLY A 30 17.99 1.80 -2.30
C GLY A 30 16.83 1.25 -3.16
N ALA A 31 15.59 1.27 -2.65
CA ALA A 31 14.41 0.80 -3.36
C ALA A 31 13.79 1.86 -4.28
N GLY A 32 14.22 3.11 -4.17
CA GLY A 32 13.75 4.23 -5.00
C GLY A 32 14.26 4.25 -6.45
N PRO A 33 13.85 5.25 -7.25
CA PRO A 33 13.13 6.46 -6.79
C PRO A 33 11.69 6.18 -6.33
N VAL A 34 11.29 6.83 -5.24
CA VAL A 34 9.99 6.69 -4.57
C VAL A 34 9.16 7.95 -4.82
N VAL A 35 7.87 7.76 -5.10
CA VAL A 35 6.88 8.84 -5.19
C VAL A 35 5.79 8.67 -4.14
N LEU A 36 5.48 9.75 -3.44
CA LEU A 36 4.35 9.86 -2.54
C LEU A 36 3.13 10.42 -3.27
N ILE A 37 1.97 9.89 -2.93
CA ILE A 37 0.68 10.34 -3.42
C ILE A 37 -0.26 10.48 -2.24
N ASP A 38 -0.80 11.68 -2.03
CA ASP A 38 -1.83 11.95 -1.02
C ASP A 38 -3.22 11.99 -1.67
N ILE A 39 -4.08 11.04 -1.31
CA ILE A 39 -5.49 11.00 -1.73
C ILE A 39 -6.41 11.51 -0.62
N ASP A 40 -5.89 11.78 0.59
CA ASP A 40 -6.67 12.35 1.68
C ASP A 40 -6.93 13.84 1.38
N PRO A 41 -8.20 14.29 1.30
CA PRO A 41 -8.52 15.69 1.13
C PRO A 41 -7.98 16.61 2.24
N GLN A 42 -7.61 16.05 3.40
CA GLN A 42 -6.96 16.81 4.47
C GLN A 42 -5.50 17.18 4.14
N GLY A 43 -4.85 16.51 3.18
CA GLY A 43 -3.54 16.91 2.67
C GLY A 43 -2.39 16.78 3.67
N SER A 44 -2.56 16.07 4.79
CA SER A 44 -1.54 16.05 5.85
C SER A 44 -0.20 15.46 5.41
N LEU A 45 -0.18 14.56 4.41
CA LEU A 45 1.07 14.06 3.85
C LEU A 45 1.71 15.10 2.93
N ALA A 46 0.89 15.81 2.14
CA ALA A 46 1.35 16.91 1.30
C ALA A 46 1.95 18.05 2.12
N ASP A 47 1.29 18.44 3.22
CA ASP A 47 1.78 19.46 4.15
C ASP A 47 3.15 19.07 4.72
N TRP A 48 3.29 17.84 5.21
CA TRP A 48 4.59 17.33 5.68
C TRP A 48 5.65 17.35 4.58
N TRP A 49 5.29 16.97 3.35
CA TRP A 49 6.25 16.96 2.24
C TRP A 49 6.70 18.37 1.85
N ASN A 50 5.82 19.37 1.91
CA ASN A 50 6.17 20.77 1.62
C ASN A 50 7.16 21.36 2.63
N GLU A 51 7.21 20.84 3.86
CA GLU A 51 8.19 21.24 4.88
C GLU A 51 9.55 20.53 4.69
N ARG A 52 9.68 19.58 3.76
CA ARG A 52 10.95 18.86 3.54
C ARG A 52 11.97 19.72 2.81
N GLU A 53 13.18 19.78 3.36
CA GLU A 53 14.35 20.28 2.65
C GLU A 53 14.99 19.24 1.72
N ALA A 54 14.78 17.94 1.99
CA ALA A 54 15.36 16.86 1.19
C ALA A 54 14.55 16.61 -0.08
N ASP A 55 15.23 16.45 -1.22
CA ASP A 55 14.61 16.25 -2.54
C ASP A 55 13.83 14.93 -2.69
N ALA A 56 14.08 13.95 -1.83
CA ALA A 56 13.47 12.63 -1.87
C ALA A 56 12.74 12.29 -0.55
N PRO A 57 11.65 11.52 -0.59
CA PRO A 57 10.95 11.01 -1.78
C PRO A 57 10.26 12.13 -2.59
N ALA A 58 10.00 11.90 -3.87
CA ALA A 58 9.23 12.84 -4.69
C ALA A 58 7.75 12.85 -4.28
N PHE A 59 7.01 13.87 -4.68
CA PHE A 59 5.56 13.96 -4.46
C PHE A 59 4.81 14.19 -5.77
N ALA A 60 3.69 13.50 -5.93
CA ALA A 60 2.80 13.68 -7.07
C ALA A 60 1.38 13.98 -6.59
N SER A 61 0.83 15.08 -7.09
CA SER A 61 -0.58 15.41 -6.92
C SER A 61 -1.41 14.72 -8.00
N THR A 62 -2.48 14.04 -7.59
CA THR A 62 -3.41 13.34 -8.48
C THR A 62 -4.82 13.37 -7.89
N THR A 63 -5.81 13.04 -8.70
CA THR A 63 -7.16 12.73 -8.23
C THR A 63 -7.41 11.22 -8.27
N VAL A 64 -8.43 10.77 -7.54
CA VAL A 64 -8.89 9.36 -7.58
C VAL A 64 -9.18 8.92 -9.01
N ALA A 65 -9.80 9.79 -9.82
CA ALA A 65 -10.20 9.47 -11.19
C ALA A 65 -9.00 9.30 -12.14
N ARG A 66 -7.90 10.01 -11.88
CA ARG A 66 -6.69 9.96 -12.71
C ARG A 66 -5.61 9.02 -12.20
N LEU A 67 -5.76 8.51 -10.98
CA LEU A 67 -4.73 7.75 -10.26
C LEU A 67 -4.07 6.66 -11.11
N ALA A 68 -4.85 5.82 -11.80
CA ALA A 68 -4.30 4.74 -12.62
C ALA A 68 -3.44 5.25 -13.78
N THR A 69 -3.90 6.30 -14.47
CA THR A 69 -3.18 6.91 -15.59
C THR A 69 -1.92 7.63 -15.13
N ASP A 70 -2.02 8.42 -14.05
CA ASP A 70 -0.90 9.18 -13.53
C ASP A 70 0.18 8.25 -12.93
N LEU A 71 -0.21 7.10 -12.34
CA LEU A 71 0.73 6.05 -11.93
C LEU A 71 1.48 5.44 -13.12
N GLU A 72 0.83 5.24 -14.27
CA GLU A 72 1.52 4.74 -15.47
C GLU A 72 2.52 5.77 -16.01
N ALA A 73 2.16 7.06 -16.01
CA ALA A 73 3.09 8.12 -16.37
C ALA A 73 4.31 8.17 -15.42
N LEU A 74 4.09 8.07 -14.10
CA LEU A 74 5.16 8.02 -13.11
C LEU A 74 6.06 6.79 -13.31
N ARG A 75 5.49 5.63 -13.66
CA ARG A 75 6.25 4.43 -14.01
C ARG A 75 7.17 4.68 -15.21
N GLN A 76 6.69 5.38 -16.24
CA GLN A 76 7.47 5.72 -17.44
C GLN A 76 8.58 6.74 -17.16
N GLN A 77 8.40 7.59 -16.15
CA GLN A 77 9.45 8.50 -15.66
C GLN A 77 10.53 7.79 -14.83
N GLY A 78 10.39 6.48 -14.58
CA GLY A 78 11.41 5.66 -13.92
C GLY A 78 11.22 5.46 -12.42
N PHE A 79 10.10 5.92 -11.83
CA PHE A 79 9.80 5.65 -10.43
C PHE A 79 9.67 4.14 -10.18
N LYS A 80 10.31 3.67 -9.11
CA LYS A 80 10.32 2.24 -8.73
C LYS A 80 9.26 1.92 -7.69
N MET A 81 8.92 2.87 -6.83
CA MET A 81 7.94 2.70 -5.76
C MET A 81 6.96 3.88 -5.74
N ALA A 82 5.68 3.59 -5.53
CA ALA A 82 4.67 4.57 -5.17
C ALA A 82 4.10 4.23 -3.79
N VAL A 83 3.98 5.22 -2.91
CA VAL A 83 3.34 5.10 -1.60
C VAL A 83 2.11 6.01 -1.58
N ILE A 84 0.93 5.41 -1.42
CA ILE A 84 -0.36 6.12 -1.49
C ILE A 84 -0.95 6.22 -0.07
N ASP A 85 -1.12 7.45 0.41
CA ASP A 85 -1.90 7.75 1.60
C ASP A 85 -3.38 7.94 1.24
N THR A 86 -4.27 7.48 2.11
CA THR A 86 -5.71 7.44 1.82
C THR A 86 -6.53 8.13 2.91
N PRO A 87 -7.72 8.66 2.59
CA PRO A 87 -8.60 9.24 3.60
C PRO A 87 -9.06 8.21 4.64
N PRO A 88 -9.55 8.65 5.81
CA PRO A 88 -10.27 7.77 6.72
C PRO A 88 -11.62 7.34 6.11
N ALA A 89 -12.14 6.19 6.56
CA ALA A 89 -13.39 5.54 6.10
C ALA A 89 -13.37 4.97 4.67
N ILE A 90 -14.08 3.83 4.47
CA ILE A 90 -14.18 3.21 3.15
C ILE A 90 -15.12 4.02 2.28
N THR A 91 -14.51 4.84 1.43
CA THR A 91 -15.16 5.59 0.36
C THR A 91 -14.82 4.96 -0.98
N VAL A 92 -15.46 5.43 -2.05
CA VAL A 92 -15.10 5.07 -3.44
C VAL A 92 -13.61 5.32 -3.71
N ALA A 93 -13.02 6.35 -3.08
CA ALA A 93 -11.60 6.66 -3.21
C ALA A 93 -10.69 5.50 -2.79
N ILE A 94 -10.95 4.88 -1.63
CA ILE A 94 -10.14 3.75 -1.15
C ILE A 94 -10.27 2.56 -2.10
N GLN A 95 -11.43 2.33 -2.71
CA GLN A 95 -11.61 1.22 -3.65
C GLN A 95 -10.71 1.37 -4.89
N SER A 96 -10.63 2.57 -5.45
CA SER A 96 -9.74 2.89 -6.57
C SER A 96 -8.26 2.79 -6.18
N VAL A 97 -7.89 3.15 -4.95
CA VAL A 97 -6.51 2.99 -4.47
C VAL A 97 -6.17 1.51 -4.29
N VAL A 98 -7.05 0.74 -3.65
CA VAL A 98 -6.83 -0.71 -3.43
C VAL A 98 -6.69 -1.43 -4.77
N SER A 99 -7.52 -1.12 -5.77
CA SER A 99 -7.47 -1.80 -7.07
C SER A 99 -6.14 -1.65 -7.81
N VAL A 100 -5.41 -0.56 -7.59
CA VAL A 100 -4.07 -0.33 -8.19
C VAL A 100 -2.91 -0.79 -7.31
N ALA A 101 -3.13 -1.03 -6.02
CA ALA A 101 -2.07 -1.42 -5.09
C ALA A 101 -1.53 -2.83 -5.40
N ASP A 102 -0.21 -3.03 -5.21
CA ASP A 102 0.43 -4.35 -5.18
C ASP A 102 0.38 -4.95 -3.77
N LEU A 103 0.32 -4.09 -2.74
CA LEU A 103 0.15 -4.47 -1.34
C LEU A 103 -0.57 -3.34 -0.59
N VAL A 104 -1.50 -3.72 0.28
CA VAL A 104 -2.18 -2.81 1.21
C VAL A 104 -1.62 -3.01 2.62
N ILE A 105 -1.18 -1.92 3.25
CA ILE A 105 -0.85 -1.88 4.68
C ILE A 105 -2.03 -1.30 5.43
N VAL A 106 -2.50 -2.04 6.44
CA VAL A 106 -3.56 -1.62 7.34
C VAL A 106 -2.98 -1.37 8.72
N PRO A 107 -2.62 -0.12 9.06
CA PRO A 107 -2.19 0.21 10.41
C PRO A 107 -3.39 0.21 11.35
N THR A 108 -3.23 -0.46 12.50
CA THR A 108 -4.30 -0.68 13.46
C THR A 108 -3.77 -0.47 14.88
N ARG A 109 -4.42 0.40 15.66
CA ARG A 109 -4.06 0.58 17.07
C ARG A 109 -4.57 -0.58 17.93
N PRO A 110 -3.90 -0.93 19.05
CA PRO A 110 -4.41 -1.89 20.02
C PRO A 110 -5.62 -1.33 20.80
N SER A 111 -6.74 -1.16 20.11
CA SER A 111 -7.98 -0.63 20.65
C SER A 111 -9.16 -1.47 20.16
N PRO A 112 -10.19 -1.72 20.99
CA PRO A 112 -11.37 -2.46 20.55
C PRO A 112 -12.09 -1.80 19.38
N HIS A 113 -12.05 -0.48 19.26
CA HIS A 113 -12.72 0.25 18.19
C HIS A 113 -11.96 0.14 16.86
N ASP A 114 -10.63 0.12 16.92
CA ASP A 114 -9.77 -0.05 15.75
C ASP A 114 -9.87 -1.48 15.23
N LEU A 115 -9.79 -2.48 16.13
CA LEU A 115 -9.91 -3.90 15.77
C LEU A 115 -11.26 -4.23 15.11
N ARG A 116 -12.37 -3.70 15.62
CA ARG A 116 -13.69 -3.91 15.00
C ARG A 116 -13.81 -3.28 13.59
N ALA A 117 -12.98 -2.30 13.26
CA ALA A 117 -13.05 -1.57 12.00
C ALA A 117 -12.19 -2.18 10.88
N VAL A 118 -11.41 -3.22 11.16
CA VAL A 118 -10.54 -3.82 10.13
C VAL A 118 -11.31 -4.65 9.12
N GLY A 119 -12.44 -5.27 9.51
CA GLY A 119 -13.17 -6.24 8.69
C GLY A 119 -13.58 -5.70 7.32
N ALA A 120 -14.10 -4.48 7.27
CA ALA A 120 -14.50 -3.89 6.01
C ALA A 120 -13.30 -3.54 5.08
N THR A 121 -12.12 -3.28 5.64
CA THR A 121 -10.90 -3.10 4.83
C THR A 121 -10.43 -4.44 4.25
N VAL A 122 -10.56 -5.52 5.02
CA VAL A 122 -10.31 -6.89 4.56
C VAL A 122 -11.26 -7.25 3.43
N GLU A 123 -12.57 -7.08 3.61
CA GLU A 123 -13.57 -7.33 2.58
C GLU A 123 -13.29 -6.56 1.28
N LEU A 124 -12.83 -5.31 1.40
CA LEU A 124 -12.46 -4.51 0.25
C LEU A 124 -11.25 -5.09 -0.50
N CYS A 125 -10.21 -5.49 0.22
CA CYS A 125 -9.01 -6.09 -0.35
C CYS A 125 -9.31 -7.46 -0.97
N ASP A 126 -10.10 -8.29 -0.30
CA ASP A 126 -10.53 -9.61 -0.76
C ASP A 126 -11.33 -9.50 -2.06
N ARG A 127 -12.31 -8.58 -2.11
CA ARG A 127 -13.11 -8.33 -3.33
C ARG A 127 -12.25 -7.83 -4.49
N ALA A 128 -11.20 -7.06 -4.20
CA ALA A 128 -10.26 -6.59 -5.21
C ALA A 128 -9.17 -7.62 -5.57
N GLY A 129 -9.11 -8.76 -4.88
CA GLY A 129 -8.05 -9.76 -5.05
C GLY A 129 -6.66 -9.24 -4.67
N LYS A 130 -6.58 -8.34 -3.68
CA LYS A 130 -5.35 -7.63 -3.32
C LYS A 130 -4.80 -8.13 -1.99
N PRO A 131 -3.49 -8.39 -1.90
CA PRO A 131 -2.89 -8.80 -0.65
C PRO A 131 -2.86 -7.64 0.34
N LEU A 132 -3.09 -7.96 1.61
CA LEU A 132 -3.00 -7.02 2.71
C LEU A 132 -2.09 -7.54 3.82
N ILE A 133 -1.49 -6.62 4.56
CA ILE A 133 -0.87 -6.89 5.86
C ILE A 133 -1.38 -5.91 6.91
N PHE A 134 -1.50 -6.39 8.14
CA PHE A 134 -1.74 -5.56 9.31
C PHE A 134 -0.42 -5.13 9.94
N VAL A 135 -0.40 -3.89 10.43
CA VAL A 135 0.68 -3.37 11.28
C VAL A 135 0.07 -2.94 12.59
N VAL A 136 0.51 -3.54 13.70
CA VAL A 136 0.14 -3.05 15.03
C VAL A 136 0.85 -1.72 15.24
N ASN A 137 0.09 -0.64 15.21
CA ASN A 137 0.61 0.73 15.29
C ASN A 137 0.22 1.40 16.60
N ALA A 138 1.03 2.35 17.07
CA ALA A 138 0.88 3.00 18.37
C ALA A 138 0.70 1.98 19.53
N GLY A 139 1.46 0.88 19.47
CA GLY A 139 1.46 -0.13 20.53
C GLY A 139 2.11 0.37 21.81
N THR A 140 1.52 0.08 22.97
CA THR A 140 2.19 0.32 24.26
C THR A 140 3.17 -0.83 24.53
N PRO A 141 4.47 -0.54 24.76
CA PRO A 141 5.47 -1.58 25.02
C PRO A 141 5.08 -2.48 26.19
N LYS A 142 5.21 -3.81 26.01
CA LYS A 142 4.91 -4.84 27.03
C LYS A 142 3.45 -4.86 27.52
N ALA A 143 2.54 -4.10 26.91
CA ALA A 143 1.13 -4.13 27.27
C ALA A 143 0.44 -5.36 26.67
N ARG A 144 -0.33 -6.06 27.49
CA ARG A 144 -1.11 -7.24 27.08
C ARG A 144 -2.04 -6.95 25.88
N ILE A 145 -2.66 -5.77 25.87
CA ILE A 145 -3.55 -5.35 24.79
C ILE A 145 -2.84 -5.27 23.43
N THR A 146 -1.54 -4.96 23.40
CA THR A 146 -0.74 -4.93 22.16
C THR A 146 -0.59 -6.33 21.59
N SER A 147 -0.25 -7.32 22.42
CA SER A 147 -0.18 -8.72 21.98
C SER A 147 -1.54 -9.30 21.60
N GLU A 148 -2.60 -8.98 22.36
CA GLU A 148 -3.97 -9.41 22.04
C GLU A 148 -4.47 -8.82 20.73
N ALA A 149 -4.11 -7.57 20.41
CA ALA A 149 -4.43 -6.96 19.13
C ALA A 149 -3.76 -7.69 17.96
N ALA A 150 -2.48 -8.06 18.09
CA ALA A 150 -1.80 -8.86 17.08
C ALA A 150 -2.50 -10.22 16.85
N ILE A 151 -2.91 -10.89 17.92
CA ILE A 151 -3.65 -12.16 17.85
C ILE A 151 -5.00 -11.95 17.16
N ALA A 152 -5.78 -10.94 17.55
CA ALA A 152 -7.06 -10.63 16.94
C ALA A 152 -6.93 -10.33 15.43
N LEU A 153 -5.93 -9.52 15.05
CA LEU A 153 -5.65 -9.20 13.65
C LEU A 153 -5.25 -10.44 12.84
N SER A 154 -4.53 -11.39 13.44
CA SER A 154 -4.11 -12.62 12.76
C SER A 154 -5.26 -13.53 12.32
N GLN A 155 -6.45 -13.36 12.93
CA GLN A 155 -7.67 -14.06 12.53
C GLN A 155 -8.26 -13.50 11.23
N HIS A 156 -7.87 -12.29 10.83
CA HIS A 156 -8.37 -11.60 9.65
C HIS A 156 -7.35 -11.52 8.51
N GLY A 157 -6.07 -11.73 8.79
CA GLY A 157 -5.03 -11.61 7.77
C GLY A 157 -3.61 -11.65 8.33
N THR A 158 -2.65 -11.45 7.44
CA THR A 158 -1.23 -11.49 7.82
C THR A 158 -0.87 -10.28 8.68
N VAL A 159 -0.23 -10.51 9.83
CA VAL A 159 0.28 -9.44 10.70
C VAL A 159 1.79 -9.33 10.52
N ALA A 160 2.30 -8.09 10.38
CA ALA A 160 3.74 -7.85 10.36
C ALA A 160 4.36 -8.25 11.71
N PRO A 161 5.52 -8.91 11.74
CA PRO A 161 6.18 -9.36 12.97
C PRO A 161 6.88 -8.19 13.72
N VAL A 162 6.47 -6.96 13.46
CA VAL A 162 6.98 -5.74 14.09
C VAL A 162 5.80 -4.90 14.57
N THR A 163 5.93 -4.38 15.77
CA THR A 163 4.99 -3.41 16.34
C THR A 163 5.63 -2.03 16.27
N ILE A 164 4.91 -1.07 15.72
CA ILE A 164 5.29 0.34 15.79
C ILE A 164 4.77 0.88 17.11
N HIS A 165 5.67 1.21 18.02
CA HIS A 165 5.28 1.62 19.36
C HIS A 165 4.88 3.10 19.41
N GLN A 166 3.96 3.43 20.32
CA GLN A 166 3.57 4.81 20.55
C GLN A 166 4.75 5.60 21.13
N ARG A 167 5.34 6.49 20.33
CA ARG A 167 6.40 7.41 20.75
C ARG A 167 6.17 8.79 20.16
N THR A 168 6.44 9.82 20.96
CA THR A 168 6.36 11.22 20.55
C THR A 168 7.33 11.54 19.41
N GLU A 169 8.44 10.80 19.33
CA GLU A 169 9.47 10.94 18.28
C GLU A 169 8.90 10.88 16.86
N PHE A 170 7.89 10.04 16.60
CA PHE A 170 7.27 9.96 15.27
C PHE A 170 6.63 11.29 14.87
N ALA A 171 5.81 11.88 15.74
CA ALA A 171 5.17 13.16 15.48
C ALA A 171 6.20 14.31 15.48
N ALA A 172 7.12 14.31 16.46
CA ALA A 172 8.14 15.35 16.58
C ALA A 172 9.07 15.40 15.36
N SER A 173 9.43 14.24 14.80
CA SER A 173 10.30 14.18 13.61
C SER A 173 9.65 14.74 12.36
N MET A 174 8.32 14.76 12.28
CA MET A 174 7.58 15.25 11.11
C MET A 174 7.32 16.76 11.14
N ILE A 175 7.70 17.47 12.21
CA ILE A 175 7.45 18.92 12.34
C ILE A 175 8.18 19.71 11.25
N ASP A 176 9.39 19.32 10.89
CA ASP A 176 10.24 19.99 9.89
C ASP A 176 10.47 19.11 8.66
N GLY A 177 9.43 18.36 8.28
CA GLY A 177 9.47 17.48 7.11
C GLY A 177 10.30 16.20 7.28
N ARG A 178 11.07 16.02 8.36
CA ARG A 178 11.89 14.81 8.53
C ARG A 178 11.10 13.59 9.03
N THR A 179 11.83 12.50 9.26
CA THR A 179 11.34 11.24 9.83
C THR A 179 12.25 10.75 10.94
N VAL A 180 11.82 9.79 11.75
CA VAL A 180 12.64 9.29 12.86
C VAL A 180 13.98 8.71 12.40
N MET A 181 14.05 8.16 11.19
CA MET A 181 15.30 7.63 10.66
C MET A 181 16.28 8.76 10.32
N GLU A 182 15.80 9.94 9.93
CA GLU A 182 16.62 11.12 9.62
C GLU A 182 17.04 11.88 10.90
N VAL A 183 16.18 11.90 11.92
CA VAL A 183 16.46 12.58 13.19
C VAL A 183 17.34 11.75 14.12
N ASN A 184 17.05 10.45 14.26
CA ASN A 184 17.80 9.54 15.13
C ASN A 184 17.92 8.13 14.49
N PRO A 185 18.85 7.96 13.53
CA PRO A 185 19.01 6.70 12.78
C PRO A 185 19.22 5.46 13.64
N GLY A 186 19.91 5.58 14.79
CA GLY A 186 20.16 4.47 15.72
C GLY A 186 19.05 4.26 16.75
N GLY A 187 17.98 5.05 16.69
CA GLY A 187 16.88 5.02 17.64
C GLY A 187 15.97 3.80 17.47
N ARG A 188 15.25 3.45 18.54
CA ARG A 188 14.26 2.34 18.50
C ARG A 188 13.16 2.58 17.47
N SER A 189 12.72 3.82 17.30
CA SER A 189 11.70 4.19 16.31
C SER A 189 12.19 3.98 14.88
N ALA A 190 13.44 4.34 14.58
CA ALA A 190 14.07 4.09 13.29
C ALA A 190 14.17 2.58 13.01
N ALA A 191 14.68 1.82 13.98
CA ALA A 191 14.80 0.36 13.87
C ALA A 191 13.45 -0.34 13.61
N GLU A 192 12.36 0.16 14.18
CA GLU A 192 11.00 -0.37 13.93
C GLU A 192 10.53 -0.14 12.49
N ILE A 193 10.80 1.04 11.91
CA ILE A 193 10.47 1.35 10.51
C ILE A 193 11.37 0.54 9.57
N GLU A 194 12.65 0.40 9.87
CA GLU A 194 13.59 -0.42 9.11
C GLU A 194 13.16 -1.89 9.06
N GLN A 195 12.78 -2.46 10.21
CA GLN A 195 12.25 -3.83 10.30
C GLN A 195 10.92 -3.99 9.56
N LEU A 196 10.03 -2.99 9.65
CA LEU A 196 8.78 -3.01 8.91
C LEU A 196 9.04 -3.00 7.39
N TRP A 197 9.93 -2.14 6.91
CA TRP A 197 10.30 -2.11 5.50
C TRP A 197 10.96 -3.42 5.04
N ALA A 198 11.86 -4.00 5.83
CA ALA A 198 12.48 -5.29 5.52
C ALA A 198 11.43 -6.40 5.34
N TYR A 199 10.41 -6.42 6.19
CA TYR A 199 9.30 -7.36 6.05
C TYR A 199 8.40 -7.07 4.83
N VAL A 200 8.07 -5.80 4.59
CA VAL A 200 7.23 -5.35 3.48
C VAL A 200 7.88 -5.64 2.13
N SER A 201 9.18 -5.34 1.99
CA SER A 201 9.94 -5.57 0.76
C SER A 201 9.99 -7.05 0.37
N ASP A 202 10.30 -7.95 1.30
CA ASP A 202 10.25 -9.40 1.08
C ASP A 202 8.86 -9.87 0.63
N ARG A 203 7.78 -9.31 1.21
CA ARG A 203 6.40 -9.63 0.81
C ARG A 203 6.08 -9.14 -0.60
N ILE A 204 6.46 -7.92 -0.96
CA ILE A 204 6.27 -7.36 -2.30
C ILE A 204 7.01 -8.22 -3.34
N GLU A 205 8.24 -8.63 -3.06
CA GLU A 205 9.01 -9.50 -3.96
C GLU A 205 8.36 -10.90 -4.13
N LYS A 206 7.93 -11.52 -3.03
CA LYS A 206 7.26 -12.84 -3.07
C LYS A 206 5.95 -12.79 -3.86
N ASN A 207 5.14 -11.75 -3.64
CA ASN A 207 3.90 -11.54 -4.38
C ASN A 207 4.18 -11.36 -5.87
N PHE A 208 5.21 -10.58 -6.22
CA PHE A 208 5.61 -10.41 -7.61
C PHE A 208 6.01 -11.72 -8.29
N ARG A 209 6.85 -12.54 -7.64
CA ARG A 209 7.26 -13.84 -8.20
C ARG A 209 6.06 -14.74 -8.46
N ARG A 210 5.05 -14.74 -7.57
CA ARG A 210 3.79 -15.47 -7.78
C ARG A 210 3.01 -14.95 -8.97
N THR A 211 2.86 -13.64 -9.12
CA THR A 211 2.14 -13.04 -10.25
C THR A 211 2.82 -13.33 -11.60
N VAL A 212 4.16 -13.25 -11.66
CA VAL A 212 4.90 -13.54 -12.89
C VAL A 212 4.78 -15.02 -13.26
N ILE A 213 4.98 -15.95 -12.31
CA ILE A 213 4.92 -17.39 -12.58
C ILE A 213 3.48 -17.83 -12.92
N GLY A 214 2.47 -17.32 -12.22
CA GLY A 214 1.06 -17.59 -12.52
C GLY A 214 0.59 -16.98 -13.84
N GLY A 215 1.11 -15.79 -14.20
CA GLY A 215 0.83 -15.14 -15.48
C GLY A 215 1.42 -15.89 -16.68
N VAL A 216 2.64 -16.43 -16.54
CA VAL A 216 3.27 -17.24 -17.60
C VAL A 216 2.54 -18.57 -17.81
N ALA A 217 2.04 -19.21 -16.75
CA ALA A 217 1.25 -20.43 -16.86
C ALA A 217 -0.08 -20.23 -17.62
N ASN A 218 -0.69 -19.04 -17.54
CA ASN A 218 -1.91 -18.71 -18.29
C ASN A 218 -1.65 -18.29 -19.74
N SER A 219 -0.42 -17.92 -20.11
CA SER A 219 -0.07 -17.58 -21.50
C SER A 219 0.31 -18.79 -22.37
N ALA A 220 0.32 -20.01 -21.80
CA ALA A 220 0.69 -21.24 -22.52
C ALA A 220 -0.47 -21.91 -23.28
N VAL A 221 -1.65 -21.28 -23.36
CA VAL A 221 -2.73 -21.75 -24.26
C VAL A 221 -2.56 -21.05 -25.61
N GLY A 222 -1.76 -21.69 -26.48
CA GLY A 222 -1.61 -21.27 -27.87
C GLY A 222 -2.95 -21.28 -28.63
N PRO A 223 -3.08 -20.49 -29.71
CA PRO A 223 -4.33 -20.38 -30.45
C PRO A 223 -4.67 -21.73 -31.09
N LEU A 224 -5.80 -22.31 -30.67
CA LEU A 224 -6.40 -23.45 -31.37
C LEU A 224 -6.80 -22.99 -32.78
N SER A 225 -6.11 -23.55 -33.75
CA SER A 225 -6.30 -23.37 -35.18
C SER A 225 -7.76 -23.61 -35.61
N GLN A 226 -8.24 -22.70 -36.46
CA GLN A 226 -9.50 -22.74 -37.18
C GLN A 226 -9.77 -24.11 -37.83
N ARG A 227 -10.98 -24.64 -37.67
CA ARG A 227 -11.61 -25.53 -38.65
C ARG A 227 -12.73 -24.78 -39.34
N ALA A 228 -12.49 -24.45 -40.60
CA ALA A 228 -13.50 -23.97 -41.53
C ALA A 228 -14.51 -25.10 -41.83
N ALA A 229 -15.76 -24.90 -41.44
CA ALA A 229 -16.88 -25.67 -41.97
C ALA A 229 -17.49 -24.86 -43.12
N GLY A 230 -17.07 -25.20 -44.34
CA GLY A 230 -17.69 -24.71 -45.57
C GLY A 230 -19.04 -25.39 -45.78
N GLY A 231 -20.06 -24.59 -46.12
CA GLY A 231 -21.39 -25.11 -46.44
C GLY A 231 -22.41 -24.02 -46.73
N PHE A 232 -22.25 -23.28 -47.82
CA PHE A 232 -23.34 -22.48 -48.39
C PHE A 232 -23.52 -22.83 -49.87
N GLY A 233 -24.52 -23.66 -50.14
CA GLY A 233 -25.02 -23.98 -51.47
C GLY A 233 -26.06 -22.95 -51.92
N ARG A 234 -25.98 -22.56 -53.20
CA ARG A 234 -26.95 -21.75 -53.94
C ARG A 234 -28.34 -22.39 -53.97
N ARG A 235 -29.39 -21.56 -53.88
CA ARG A 235 -30.59 -21.68 -54.73
C ARG A 235 -31.05 -20.31 -55.20
N VAL A 236 -31.42 -20.29 -56.47
CA VAL A 236 -32.10 -19.22 -57.22
C VAL A 236 -33.60 -19.56 -57.23
N ALA A 237 -34.47 -18.54 -57.14
CA ALA A 237 -35.69 -18.29 -57.93
C ALA A 237 -36.88 -17.74 -57.12
N GLU A 238 -37.69 -16.94 -57.84
CA GLU A 238 -38.98 -16.27 -57.53
C GLU A 238 -38.84 -14.86 -56.90
N ARG A 239 -39.25 -13.74 -57.52
CA ARG A 239 -40.01 -13.40 -58.73
C ARG A 239 -39.43 -12.14 -59.38
#